data_AF-A0A2P4P0D3-F1
#
_entry.id   AF-A0A2P4P0D3-F1
#
_cell.length_a   1.000
_cell.length_b   1.000
_cell.length_c   1.000
_cell.angle_alpha   90.00
_cell.angle_beta   90.00
_cell.angle_gamma   90.00
#
_symmetry.space_group_name_H-M   'P 1'
#
loop_
_entity.id
_entity.type
_entity.pdbx_description
1 polymer ?
#
loop_
_entity_poly.entity_id
_entity_poly.type
_entity_poly.pdbx_seq_one_letter_code
_entity_poly.pdbx_strand_id
1 'polypeptide(L)'
;MVHCDFHTGNILFTVLRKKTYISDMGLCREVGNMNKAKIYGVMPYVAPEVLRGNPYTQASDIYSFGMIMYITATGRQPFADQAHDKVLALNICNKARPKIHEPEAPKCYIDLMKKCWDSNPDERPCATEIYDQISSWNQYINNDSFKQAEEYRKANLPFFIVGQATNHPRAIYTSQILNSFTDDLKCDDSNDNINSECLDCAI
;
A
#
# COMPACT_ATOMS: atom_id res chain seq x y z
N MET A 1 3.99 7.93 16.75
CA MET A 1 3.69 8.86 15.64
C MET A 1 3.23 8.04 14.45
N VAL A 2 2.27 8.55 13.69
CA VAL A 2 1.71 7.95 12.46
C VAL A 2 1.84 8.98 11.34
N HIS A 3 2.34 8.60 10.17
CA HIS A 3 2.57 9.49 9.02
C HIS A 3 1.27 9.90 8.32
N CYS A 4 0.32 8.96 8.19
CA CYS A 4 -1.02 9.15 7.60
C CYS A 4 -1.05 9.40 6.07
N ASP A 5 0.07 9.79 5.47
CA ASP A 5 0.20 9.98 4.01
C ASP A 5 1.50 9.36 3.47
N PHE A 6 1.80 8.12 3.87
CA PHE A 6 3.06 7.50 3.50
C PHE A 6 2.99 6.91 2.09
N HIS A 7 3.74 7.46 1.14
CA HIS A 7 3.80 6.95 -0.23
C HIS A 7 5.13 7.34 -0.89
N THR A 8 5.37 6.85 -2.11
CA THR A 8 6.64 7.07 -2.83
C THR A 8 6.96 8.56 -3.07
N GLY A 9 5.94 9.39 -3.36
CA GLY A 9 6.09 10.85 -3.45
C GLY A 9 6.61 11.54 -2.17
N ASN A 10 6.48 10.92 -1.00
CA ASN A 10 6.96 11.45 0.28
C ASN A 10 8.30 10.80 0.71
N ILE A 11 8.96 10.07 -0.20
CA ILE A 11 10.29 9.50 0.00
C ILE A 11 11.31 10.29 -0.83
N LEU A 12 12.25 10.93 -0.14
CA LEU A 12 13.33 11.68 -0.76
C LEU A 12 14.58 10.80 -0.86
N PHE A 13 15.19 10.77 -2.04
CA PHE A 13 16.46 10.08 -2.27
C PHE A 13 17.58 11.07 -2.57
N THR A 14 18.63 11.04 -1.77
CA THR A 14 19.83 11.84 -2.01
C THR A 14 20.89 10.99 -2.71
N VAL A 15 21.06 11.19 -4.03
CA VAL A 15 22.04 10.48 -4.85
C VAL A 15 23.46 10.59 -4.28
N LEU A 16 23.87 11.81 -3.90
CA LEU A 16 25.22 12.09 -3.38
C LEU A 16 25.55 11.32 -2.09
N ARG A 17 24.55 11.09 -1.24
CA ARG A 17 24.73 10.43 0.07
C ARG A 17 24.28 8.97 0.06
N LYS A 18 23.67 8.49 -1.03
CA LYS A 18 22.97 7.20 -1.11
C LYS A 18 22.05 6.97 0.10
N LYS A 19 21.33 8.02 0.51
CA LYS A 19 20.44 8.01 1.68
C LYS A 19 19.01 8.30 1.26
N THR A 20 18.08 7.64 1.95
CA THR A 20 16.64 7.79 1.79
C THR A 20 16.08 8.46 3.03
N TYR A 21 15.13 9.37 2.84
CA TYR A 21 14.47 10.12 3.90
C TYR A 21 12.96 10.08 3.71
N ILE A 22 12.21 9.94 4.80
CA ILE A 22 10.77 10.16 4.82
C ILE A 22 10.54 11.67 5.01
N SER A 23 9.60 12.25 4.27
CA SER A 23 9.32 13.68 4.23
C SER A 23 7.82 13.95 4.31
N ASP A 24 7.43 15.23 4.30
CA ASP A 24 6.04 15.69 4.42
C ASP A 24 5.32 15.20 5.69
N MET A 25 5.80 15.71 6.83
CA MET A 25 5.23 15.42 8.15
C MET A 25 4.02 16.31 8.48
N GLY A 26 3.46 17.04 7.52
CA GLY A 26 2.35 18.00 7.74
C GLY A 26 1.05 17.33 8.20
N LEU A 27 0.93 16.02 7.96
CA LEU A 27 -0.21 15.20 8.35
C LEU A 27 0.11 14.18 9.44
N CYS A 28 1.34 14.20 9.97
CA CYS A 28 1.74 13.33 11.05
C CYS A 28 0.90 13.58 12.29
N ARG A 29 0.53 12.50 12.99
CA ARG A 29 -0.28 12.57 14.21
C ARG A 29 0.28 11.70 15.32
N GLU A 30 -0.04 12.07 16.55
CA GLU A 30 0.20 11.24 17.72
C GLU A 30 -0.77 10.06 17.75
N VAL A 31 -0.28 8.92 18.22
CA VAL A 31 -1.11 7.72 18.38
C VAL A 31 -2.17 8.03 19.44
N GLY A 32 -3.45 7.85 19.11
CA GLY A 32 -4.58 8.12 20.01
C GLY A 32 -5.22 9.50 19.87
N ASN A 33 -4.65 10.43 19.09
CA ASN A 33 -5.23 11.75 18.82
C ASN A 33 -5.72 11.86 17.36
N MET A 34 -6.60 10.93 16.99
CA MET A 34 -7.03 10.75 15.60
C MET A 34 -8.52 11.06 15.45
N ASN A 35 -8.84 12.23 14.91
CA ASN A 35 -10.21 12.58 14.58
C ASN A 35 -10.68 11.78 13.35
N LYS A 36 -11.81 11.06 13.48
CA LYS A 36 -12.44 10.24 12.42
C LYS A 36 -12.88 11.03 11.16
N ALA A 37 -12.78 12.36 11.15
CA ALA A 37 -13.57 13.19 10.23
C ALA A 37 -13.06 13.22 8.77
N LYS A 38 -11.76 13.02 8.51
CA LYS A 38 -11.20 13.17 7.15
C LYS A 38 -10.18 12.09 6.83
N ILE A 39 -10.45 11.34 5.75
CA ILE A 39 -9.50 10.40 5.15
C ILE A 39 -8.73 11.17 4.08
N TYR A 40 -7.41 11.12 4.17
CA TYR A 40 -6.52 11.85 3.27
C TYR A 40 -5.37 10.94 2.79
N GLY A 41 -5.04 11.03 1.52
CA GLY A 41 -3.82 10.45 0.99
C GLY A 41 -4.00 9.93 -0.43
N VAL A 42 -3.12 9.03 -0.84
CA VAL A 42 -3.16 8.39 -2.16
C VAL A 42 -3.89 7.06 -2.07
N MET A 43 -5.09 6.94 -2.66
CA MET A 43 -6.02 5.82 -2.44
C MET A 43 -5.38 4.42 -2.42
N PRO A 44 -4.55 4.01 -3.40
CA PRO A 44 -3.85 2.71 -3.35
C PRO A 44 -2.99 2.43 -2.11
N TYR A 45 -2.48 3.47 -1.46
CA TYR A 45 -1.62 3.38 -0.28
C TYR A 45 -2.42 3.46 1.03
N VAL A 46 -3.70 3.82 0.98
CA VAL A 46 -4.54 3.94 2.18
C VAL A 46 -5.04 2.56 2.60
N ALA A 47 -4.79 2.20 3.86
CA ALA A 47 -5.13 0.89 4.40
C ALA A 47 -6.66 0.66 4.39
N PRO A 48 -7.12 -0.60 4.22
CA PRO A 48 -8.55 -0.91 4.09
C PRO A 48 -9.37 -0.49 5.33
N GLU A 49 -8.82 -0.61 6.54
CA GLU A 49 -9.49 -0.14 7.75
C GLU A 49 -9.68 1.39 7.75
N VAL A 50 -8.72 2.12 7.21
CA VAL A 50 -8.78 3.58 7.10
C VAL A 50 -9.79 4.00 6.03
N LEU A 51 -9.83 3.30 4.90
CA LEU A 51 -10.87 3.49 3.86
C LEU A 51 -12.28 3.21 4.40
N ARG A 52 -12.42 2.37 5.44
CA ARG A 52 -13.68 2.15 6.17
C ARG A 52 -13.94 3.20 7.27
N GLY A 53 -13.17 4.27 7.33
CA GLY A 53 -13.34 5.36 8.30
C GLY A 53 -12.73 5.09 9.68
N ASN A 54 -11.96 4.02 9.87
CA ASN A 54 -11.20 3.84 11.09
C ASN A 54 -10.01 4.83 11.14
N PRO A 55 -9.55 5.19 12.35
CA PRO A 55 -8.38 6.05 12.49
C PRO A 55 -7.12 5.45 11.87
N TYR A 56 -6.21 6.30 11.37
CA TYR A 56 -4.88 5.82 11.00
C TYR A 56 -4.13 5.33 12.24
N THR A 57 -3.33 4.29 12.02
CA THR A 57 -2.49 3.64 13.01
C THR A 57 -1.09 3.42 12.43
N GLN A 58 -0.14 3.02 13.27
CA GLN A 58 1.17 2.60 12.75
C GLN A 58 1.03 1.42 11.76
N ALA A 59 0.11 0.49 12.00
CA ALA A 59 -0.19 -0.60 11.08
C ALA A 59 -0.74 -0.11 9.73
N SER A 60 -1.44 1.04 9.70
CA SER A 60 -1.87 1.65 8.44
C SER A 60 -0.69 2.22 7.63
N ASP A 61 0.33 2.80 8.27
CA ASP A 61 1.56 3.20 7.57
C ASP A 61 2.33 1.97 7.05
N ILE A 62 2.27 0.83 7.77
CA ILE A 62 2.87 -0.43 7.30
C ILE A 62 2.16 -0.96 6.04
N TYR A 63 0.84 -0.81 5.94
CA TYR A 63 0.12 -1.12 4.70
C TYR A 63 0.66 -0.30 3.53
N SER A 64 0.83 1.01 3.74
CA SER A 64 1.38 1.90 2.73
C SER A 64 2.82 1.52 2.36
N PHE A 65 3.63 1.10 3.35
CA PHE A 65 4.95 0.55 3.11
C PHE A 65 4.91 -0.72 2.24
N GLY A 66 3.92 -1.60 2.41
CA GLY A 66 3.69 -2.74 1.53
C GLY A 66 3.48 -2.34 0.06
N MET A 67 2.77 -1.23 -0.19
CA MET A 67 2.61 -0.67 -1.55
C MET A 67 3.90 -0.05 -2.09
N ILE A 68 4.71 0.58 -1.22
CA ILE A 68 6.05 1.05 -1.59
C ILE A 68 6.96 -0.13 -1.96
N MET A 69 6.88 -1.24 -1.22
CA MET A 69 7.60 -2.47 -1.54
C MET A 69 7.17 -3.02 -2.91
N TYR A 70 5.87 -3.01 -3.21
CA TYR A 70 5.36 -3.42 -4.54
C TYR A 70 5.96 -2.60 -5.69
N ILE A 71 6.02 -1.28 -5.53
CA ILE A 71 6.63 -0.41 -6.54
C ILE A 71 8.13 -0.67 -6.64
N THR A 72 8.80 -0.91 -5.51
CA THR A 72 10.24 -1.21 -5.49
C THR A 72 10.57 -2.51 -6.20
N ALA A 73 9.72 -3.53 -6.05
CA ALA A 73 9.86 -4.81 -6.74
C ALA A 73 9.58 -4.68 -8.24
N THR A 74 8.48 -4.03 -8.61
CA THR A 74 7.91 -4.16 -9.96
C THR A 74 8.09 -2.93 -10.84
N GLY A 75 8.41 -1.78 -10.24
CA GLY A 75 8.38 -0.47 -10.90
C GLY A 75 6.97 0.01 -11.28
N ARG A 76 5.91 -0.75 -11.01
CA ARG A 76 4.54 -0.43 -11.44
C ARG A 76 3.78 0.26 -10.32
N GLN A 77 2.93 1.21 -10.68
CA GLN A 77 2.02 1.81 -9.72
C GLN A 77 0.93 0.80 -9.29
N PRO A 78 0.55 0.74 -8.01
CA PRO A 78 -0.51 -0.13 -7.54
C PRO A 78 -1.85 0.31 -8.16
N PHE A 79 -2.58 -0.65 -8.73
CA PHE A 79 -3.87 -0.45 -9.42
C PHE A 79 -3.83 0.53 -10.60
N ALA A 80 -2.69 0.61 -11.30
CA ALA A 80 -2.48 1.51 -12.46
C ALA A 80 -3.52 1.37 -13.56
N ASP A 81 -4.11 0.19 -13.72
CA ASP A 81 -5.08 -0.16 -14.76
C ASP A 81 -6.53 0.21 -14.39
N GLN A 82 -6.77 0.81 -13.22
CA GLN A 82 -8.11 1.07 -12.68
C GLN A 82 -8.34 2.55 -12.38
N ALA A 83 -9.61 2.96 -12.42
CA ALA A 83 -10.02 4.27 -11.90
C ALA A 83 -9.84 4.29 -10.38
N HIS A 84 -9.33 5.40 -9.83
CA HIS A 84 -9.27 5.60 -8.39
C HIS A 84 -10.59 6.22 -7.90
N ASP A 85 -11.63 5.39 -7.88
CA ASP A 85 -12.98 5.77 -7.48
C ASP A 85 -13.53 4.86 -6.37
N LYS A 86 -14.84 4.98 -6.07
CA LYS A 86 -15.53 4.18 -5.05
C LYS A 86 -15.36 2.67 -5.27
N VAL A 87 -15.31 2.22 -6.53
CA VAL A 87 -15.20 0.80 -6.85
C VAL A 87 -13.82 0.27 -6.44
N LEU A 88 -12.76 1.02 -6.73
CA LEU A 88 -11.42 0.62 -6.29
C LEU A 88 -11.31 0.61 -4.76
N ALA A 89 -11.85 1.64 -4.07
CA ALA A 89 -11.85 1.69 -2.62
C ALA A 89 -12.57 0.46 -2.00
N LEU A 90 -13.74 0.09 -2.53
CA LEU A 90 -14.46 -1.11 -2.14
C LEU A 90 -13.65 -2.39 -2.41
N ASN A 91 -13.03 -2.49 -3.58
CA ASN A 91 -12.20 -3.65 -3.95
C ASN A 91 -11.02 -3.82 -2.99
N ILE A 92 -10.33 -2.73 -2.62
CA ILE A 92 -9.22 -2.76 -1.64
C ILE A 92 -9.72 -3.29 -0.28
N CYS A 93 -10.87 -2.80 0.18
CA CYS A 93 -11.56 -3.26 1.38
C CYS A 93 -11.95 -4.76 1.28
N ASN A 94 -12.26 -5.23 0.08
CA ASN A 94 -12.55 -6.63 -0.25
C ASN A 94 -11.29 -7.43 -0.65
N LYS A 95 -10.14 -7.05 -0.09
CA LYS A 95 -8.85 -7.76 -0.18
C LYS A 95 -8.22 -7.76 -1.58
N ALA A 96 -8.68 -6.93 -2.52
CA ALA A 96 -7.98 -6.76 -3.80
C ALA A 96 -6.56 -6.22 -3.56
N ARG A 97 -5.58 -6.77 -4.27
CA ARG A 97 -4.17 -6.36 -4.20
C ARG A 97 -3.57 -6.32 -5.61
N PRO A 98 -2.53 -5.49 -5.85
CA PRO A 98 -1.82 -5.49 -7.13
C PRO A 98 -1.22 -6.87 -7.45
N LYS A 99 -1.24 -7.26 -8.73
CA LYS A 99 -0.66 -8.52 -9.18
C LYS A 99 0.86 -8.40 -9.24
N ILE A 100 1.56 -9.42 -8.74
CA ILE A 100 3.02 -9.58 -8.81
C ILE A 100 3.34 -10.96 -9.37
N HIS A 101 4.34 -11.05 -10.25
CA HIS A 101 4.84 -12.32 -10.76
C HIS A 101 6.04 -12.76 -9.93
N GLU A 102 6.11 -14.03 -9.55
CA GLU A 102 7.16 -14.56 -8.66
C GLU A 102 8.60 -14.28 -9.15
N PRO A 103 8.93 -14.29 -10.46
CA PRO A 103 10.27 -13.95 -10.90
C PRO A 103 10.67 -12.47 -10.73
N GLU A 104 9.73 -11.57 -10.46
CA GLU A 104 10.00 -10.13 -10.32
C GLU A 104 10.70 -9.77 -9.01
N ALA A 105 10.54 -10.60 -7.98
CA ALA A 105 11.15 -10.38 -6.67
C ALA A 105 11.37 -11.72 -5.95
N PRO A 106 12.40 -11.85 -5.10
CA PRO A 106 12.62 -13.07 -4.33
C PRO A 106 11.41 -13.42 -3.46
N LYS A 107 11.17 -14.71 -3.25
CA LYS A 107 10.05 -15.19 -2.44
C LYS A 107 9.97 -14.54 -1.05
N CYS A 108 11.09 -14.40 -0.35
CA CYS A 108 11.13 -13.75 0.96
C CYS A 108 10.66 -12.27 0.91
N TYR A 109 10.98 -11.56 -0.17
CA TYR A 109 10.52 -10.19 -0.39
C TYR A 109 9.01 -10.15 -0.64
N ILE A 110 8.51 -11.04 -1.50
CA ILE A 110 7.08 -11.14 -1.81
C ILE A 110 6.28 -11.49 -0.56
N ASP A 111 6.77 -12.42 0.24
CA ASP A 111 6.10 -12.86 1.47
C ASP A 111 6.04 -11.71 2.50
N LEU A 112 7.14 -10.98 2.72
CA LEU A 112 7.14 -9.80 3.60
C LEU A 112 6.22 -8.69 3.08
N MET A 113 6.32 -8.35 1.78
CA MET A 113 5.44 -7.38 1.14
C MET A 113 3.97 -7.74 1.34
N LYS A 114 3.64 -9.03 1.17
CA LYS A 114 2.27 -9.52 1.37
C LYS A 114 1.81 -9.43 2.82
N LYS A 115 2.72 -9.64 3.77
CA LYS A 115 2.42 -9.47 5.20
C LYS A 115 2.18 -8.00 5.55
N CYS A 116 2.95 -7.07 4.97
CA CYS A 116 2.78 -5.63 5.20
C CYS A 116 1.41 -5.11 4.74
N TRP A 117 0.86 -5.60 3.63
CA TRP A 117 -0.43 -5.15 3.11
C TRP A 117 -1.61 -6.04 3.50
N ASP A 118 -1.49 -6.84 4.57
CA ASP A 118 -2.59 -7.70 5.02
C ASP A 118 -3.86 -6.88 5.30
N SER A 119 -5.03 -7.47 5.11
CA SER A 119 -6.29 -6.79 5.37
C SER A 119 -6.56 -6.62 6.86
N ASN A 120 -6.08 -7.55 7.69
CA ASN A 120 -6.10 -7.40 9.13
C ASN A 120 -4.87 -6.58 9.57
N PRO A 121 -5.04 -5.40 10.19
CA PRO A 121 -3.91 -4.61 10.69
C PRO A 121 -3.05 -5.36 11.72
N ASP A 122 -3.63 -6.28 12.49
CA ASP A 122 -2.91 -7.03 13.54
C ASP A 122 -1.97 -8.10 12.99
N GLU A 123 -2.16 -8.55 11.74
CA GLU A 123 -1.27 -9.50 11.06
C GLU A 123 -0.04 -8.81 10.44
N ARG A 124 -0.06 -7.48 10.37
CA ARG A 124 1.03 -6.70 9.77
C ARG A 124 2.20 -6.62 10.76
N PRO A 125 3.44 -6.82 10.30
CA PRO A 125 4.61 -6.68 11.15
C PRO A 125 4.80 -5.21 11.55
N CYS A 126 5.39 -4.95 12.71
CA CYS A 126 5.82 -3.61 13.07
C CYS A 126 7.09 -3.20 12.30
N ALA A 127 7.40 -1.90 12.30
CA ALA A 127 8.55 -1.36 11.59
C ALA A 127 9.90 -1.98 12.01
N THR A 128 10.04 -2.32 13.30
CA THR A 128 11.25 -2.98 13.82
C THR A 128 11.42 -4.39 13.25
N GLU A 129 10.34 -5.19 13.21
CA GLU A 129 10.38 -6.54 12.62
C GLU A 129 10.71 -6.49 11.12
N ILE A 130 10.14 -5.53 10.39
CA ILE A 130 10.47 -5.30 8.98
C ILE A 130 11.96 -4.97 8.82
N TYR A 131 12.46 -4.04 9.64
CA TYR A 131 13.86 -3.64 9.61
C TYR A 131 14.80 -4.83 9.87
N ASP A 132 14.50 -5.64 10.89
CA ASP A 132 15.30 -6.82 11.24
C ASP A 132 15.29 -7.86 10.11
N GLN A 133 14.13 -8.11 9.50
CA GLN A 133 14.01 -9.02 8.37
C GLN A 133 14.81 -8.54 7.16
N ILE A 134 14.65 -7.28 6.75
CA ILE A 134 15.40 -6.71 5.61
C ILE A 134 16.90 -6.70 5.90
N SER A 135 17.30 -6.34 7.12
CA SER A 135 18.70 -6.34 7.54
C SER A 135 19.31 -7.73 7.52
N SER A 136 18.55 -8.76 7.86
CA SER A 136 19.00 -10.15 7.75
C SER A 136 19.32 -10.54 6.31
N TRP A 137 18.57 -10.03 5.31
CA TRP A 137 18.85 -10.31 3.89
C TRP A 137 20.14 -9.64 3.40
N ASN A 138 20.45 -8.45 3.91
CA ASN A 138 21.68 -7.73 3.56
C ASN A 138 22.96 -8.48 3.96
N GLN A 139 22.90 -9.34 4.97
CA GLN A 139 24.03 -10.21 5.34
C GLN A 139 24.26 -11.32 4.30
N TYR A 140 23.30 -11.55 3.42
CA TYR A 140 23.34 -12.53 2.33
C TYR A 140 23.25 -11.86 0.94
N ILE A 141 23.86 -10.69 0.70
CA ILE A 141 23.83 -10.01 -0.62
C ILE A 141 24.36 -10.89 -1.79
N ASN A 142 24.99 -12.03 -1.50
CA ASN A 142 25.31 -13.08 -2.47
C ASN A 142 24.19 -14.13 -2.67
N ASN A 143 22.98 -13.88 -2.18
CA ASN A 143 21.86 -14.80 -2.32
C ASN A 143 21.39 -14.82 -3.77
N ASP A 144 21.55 -15.98 -4.41
CA ASP A 144 21.22 -16.21 -5.82
C ASP A 144 19.81 -15.74 -6.19
N SER A 145 18.85 -15.79 -5.25
CA SER A 145 17.46 -15.37 -5.53
C SER A 145 17.31 -13.87 -5.84
N PHE A 146 18.01 -12.98 -5.13
CA PHE A 146 17.97 -11.53 -5.40
C PHE A 146 18.63 -11.20 -6.74
N LYS A 147 19.72 -11.90 -7.06
CA LYS A 147 20.40 -11.75 -8.34
C LYS A 147 19.54 -12.24 -9.50
N GLN A 148 18.88 -13.39 -9.36
CA GLN A 148 17.96 -13.93 -10.36
C GLN A 148 16.78 -13.00 -10.63
N ALA A 149 16.17 -12.44 -9.59
CA ALA A 149 15.09 -11.46 -9.74
C ALA A 149 15.56 -10.20 -10.47
N GLU A 150 16.77 -9.70 -10.16
CA GLU A 150 17.37 -8.57 -10.85
C GLU A 150 17.65 -8.87 -12.34
N GLU A 151 18.20 -10.04 -12.65
CA GLU A 151 18.45 -10.49 -14.02
C GLU A 151 17.15 -10.64 -14.81
N TYR A 152 16.12 -11.21 -14.20
CA TYR A 152 14.78 -11.31 -14.79
C TYR A 152 14.22 -9.92 -15.12
N ARG A 153 14.29 -8.97 -14.18
CA ARG A 153 13.80 -7.60 -14.41
C ARG A 153 14.57 -6.89 -15.53
N LYS A 154 15.90 -7.06 -15.60
CA LYS A 154 16.72 -6.52 -16.70
C LYS A 154 16.35 -7.11 -18.06
N ALA A 155 16.16 -8.42 -18.12
CA ALA A 155 15.77 -9.10 -19.36
C ALA A 155 14.37 -8.69 -19.85
N ASN A 156 13.47 -8.34 -18.93
CA ASN A 156 12.08 -7.96 -19.22
C ASN A 156 11.83 -6.44 -19.14
N LEU A 157 12.88 -5.62 -19.06
CA LEU A 157 12.78 -4.16 -18.89
C LEU A 157 11.85 -3.47 -19.91
N PRO A 158 11.84 -3.82 -21.22
CA PRO A 158 10.93 -3.20 -22.18
C PRO A 158 9.46 -3.37 -21.81
N PHE A 159 9.07 -4.53 -21.26
CA PHE A 159 7.70 -4.79 -20.82
C PHE A 159 7.32 -3.90 -19.62
N PHE A 160 8.23 -3.72 -18.66
CA PHE A 160 8.00 -2.85 -17.50
C PHE A 160 7.84 -1.38 -17.89
N ILE A 161 8.64 -0.88 -18.83
CA ILE A 161 8.54 0.51 -19.31
C ILE A 161 7.21 0.75 -20.03
N VAL A 162 6.78 -0.19 -20.90
CA VAL A 162 5.49 -0.06 -21.61
C VAL A 162 4.31 -0.14 -20.63
N GLY A 163 4.36 -1.04 -19.63
CA GLY A 163 3.33 -1.17 -18.61
C GLY A 163 3.18 0.05 -17.68
N GLN A 164 4.23 0.87 -17.52
CA GLN A 164 4.17 2.14 -16.78
C GLN A 164 3.48 3.27 -17.56
N ALA A 165 3.44 3.20 -18.90
CA ALA A 165 2.97 4.28 -19.75
C ALA A 165 1.44 4.33 -19.91
N THR A 166 0.70 3.32 -19.42
CA THR A 166 -0.74 3.18 -19.63
C THR A 166 -1.51 3.20 -18.31
N ASN A 167 -1.28 4.23 -17.48
CA ASN A 167 -2.16 4.45 -16.33
C ASN A 167 -3.56 4.77 -16.85
N HIS A 168 -4.56 4.21 -16.17
CA HIS A 168 -5.95 4.57 -16.41
C HIS A 168 -6.13 6.09 -16.24
N PRO A 169 -6.86 6.81 -17.11
CA PRO A 169 -6.95 8.27 -17.07
C PRO A 169 -7.49 8.86 -15.76
N ARG A 170 -8.24 8.06 -15.00
CA ARG A 170 -8.77 8.40 -13.66
C ARG A 170 -7.95 7.82 -12.50
N ALA A 171 -6.72 7.35 -12.74
CA ALA A 171 -5.79 6.97 -11.70
C ALA A 171 -5.07 8.20 -11.16
N ILE A 172 -5.12 8.41 -9.84
CA ILE A 172 -4.57 9.59 -9.15
C ILE A 172 -3.56 9.14 -8.09
N TYR A 173 -2.30 9.54 -8.27
CA TYR A 173 -1.18 9.19 -7.39
C TYR A 173 -0.66 10.38 -6.57
N THR A 174 -1.48 11.41 -6.43
CA THR A 174 -1.23 12.58 -5.58
C THR A 174 -2.20 12.58 -4.41
N SER A 175 -1.74 13.05 -3.25
CA SER A 175 -2.55 13.05 -2.04
C SER A 175 -3.78 13.94 -2.17
N GLN A 176 -4.93 13.44 -1.73
CA GLN A 176 -6.20 14.16 -1.76
C GLN A 176 -7.12 13.70 -0.63
N ILE A 177 -8.19 14.45 -0.38
CA ILE A 177 -9.28 14.02 0.50
C ILE A 177 -10.05 12.90 -0.20
N LEU A 178 -10.27 11.78 0.50
CA LEU A 178 -10.89 10.58 -0.07
C LEU A 178 -12.33 10.33 0.41
N ASN A 179 -12.86 11.15 1.31
CA ASN A 179 -14.19 10.98 1.91
C ASN A 179 -15.30 10.69 0.87
N SER A 180 -15.30 11.40 -0.26
CA SER A 180 -16.29 11.21 -1.34
C SER A 180 -16.29 9.81 -1.95
N PHE A 181 -15.20 9.03 -1.77
CA PHE A 181 -15.08 7.66 -2.25
C PHE A 181 -15.34 6.61 -1.17
N THR A 182 -15.44 7.01 0.09
CA THR A 182 -15.43 6.12 1.26
C THR A 182 -16.64 6.27 2.17
N ASP A 183 -17.49 7.26 1.95
CA ASP A 183 -18.63 7.54 2.84
C ASP A 183 -19.56 6.34 3.03
N ASP A 184 -19.75 5.53 1.98
CA ASP A 184 -20.60 4.33 1.98
C ASP A 184 -19.86 3.06 2.49
N LEU A 185 -18.56 3.16 2.81
CA LEU A 185 -17.72 2.04 3.24
C LEU A 185 -17.57 1.96 4.76
N LYS A 186 -18.19 2.88 5.51
CA LYS A 186 -18.07 2.94 6.96
C LYS A 186 -18.67 1.69 7.59
N CYS A 187 -17.96 1.09 8.53
CA CYS A 187 -18.56 0.08 9.39
C CYS A 187 -19.57 0.78 10.31
N ASP A 188 -20.83 0.32 10.31
CA ASP A 188 -21.80 0.78 11.30
C ASP A 188 -21.37 0.28 12.69
N ASP A 189 -20.95 1.19 13.55
CA ASP A 189 -20.73 0.95 15.00
C ASP A 189 -22.08 0.80 15.76
N SER A 190 -23.21 0.64 15.05
CA SER A 190 -24.52 0.46 15.70
C SER A 190 -24.78 -1.00 16.00
N ASN A 191 -24.62 -1.33 17.27
CA ASN A 191 -25.02 -2.58 17.89
C ASN A 191 -26.57 -2.64 17.98
N ASP A 192 -27.26 -2.61 16.84
CA ASP A 192 -28.71 -2.85 16.76
C ASP A 192 -28.99 -4.00 15.80
N ASN A 193 -29.46 -5.07 16.43
CA ASN A 193 -29.87 -6.34 15.87
C ASN A 193 -31.01 -6.17 14.84
N ILE A 194 -30.70 -6.05 13.54
CA ILE A 194 -31.66 -6.33 12.47
C ILE A 194 -30.95 -7.06 11.32
N ASN A 195 -31.45 -8.27 11.05
CA ASN A 195 -31.16 -9.17 9.92
C ASN A 195 -30.59 -8.48 8.66
N SER A 196 -29.30 -8.70 8.38
CA SER A 196 -28.73 -8.50 7.04
C SER A 196 -29.03 -9.73 6.19
N GLU A 197 -30.27 -9.83 5.70
CA GLU A 197 -30.53 -10.57 4.47
C GLU A 197 -30.20 -9.69 3.26
N CYS A 198 -29.41 -10.27 2.36
CA CYS A 198 -29.38 -10.01 0.92
C CYS A 198 -29.01 -8.61 0.42
N LEU A 199 -27.87 -8.56 -0.28
CA LEU A 199 -27.83 -8.04 -1.64
C LEU A 199 -26.79 -8.84 -2.45
N ASP A 200 -27.19 -10.06 -2.78
CA ASP A 200 -26.87 -10.62 -4.09
C ASP A 200 -27.79 -9.97 -5.13
N CYS A 201 -27.23 -9.73 -6.31
CA CYS A 201 -27.84 -9.40 -7.61
C CYS A 201 -28.12 -7.94 -8.01
N ALA A 202 -27.63 -7.66 -9.24
CA ALA A 202 -27.95 -6.61 -10.21
C ALA A 202 -27.33 -5.22 -9.93
N ILE A 203 -26.51 -4.64 -10.82
CA ILE A 203 -26.53 -4.60 -12.30
C ILE A 203 -25.12 -4.78 -12.86
#